data_AF-A0A9E2PZD7-F1
#
_entry.id   AF-A0A9E2PZD7-F1
#
_cell.length_a   1.000
_cell.length_b   1.000
_cell.length_c   1.000
_cell.angle_alpha   90.00
_cell.angle_beta   90.00
_cell.angle_gamma   90.00
#
_symmetry.space_group_name_H-M   'P 1'
#
loop_
_entity.id
_entity.type
_entity.pdbx_description
1 polymer ?
#
loop_
_entity_poly.entity_id
_entity_poly.type
_entity_poly.pdbx_seq_one_letter_code
_entity_poly.pdbx_strand_id
1 'polypeptide(L)'
;INTKNTHGTGCTFSAAIATKLAEGKSVFEAVKTAKEYTTAAIRFSLNIGGGHGPTNHLAHVLQESERYKCIQMLKAALQRLNAEKCGNIIPEVQSNLGYALPYACKAEDIAAIPGRIIRIGEDTRTLCDPSFGASRHIASIILSTMKYNVDYRCAMNIRFSEDIISICMSLGFDVDNFDRSDEPDDTKSKEGYSLKWGIDSVLSKKNSIPDIIFDRGDLGKEPMIRVLGKNPSDVVDKVISISKELKTS
;
A
#
# COMPACT_ATOMS: atom_id res chain seq x y z
N ILE A 1 -17.84 -4.05 -10.13
CA ILE A 1 -17.04 -2.92 -10.66
C ILE A 1 -18.04 -1.94 -11.25
N ASN A 2 -18.18 -0.74 -10.71
CA ASN A 2 -19.14 0.24 -11.20
C ASN A 2 -18.40 1.18 -12.18
N THR A 3 -18.50 0.94 -13.48
CA THR A 3 -17.85 1.73 -14.53
C THR A 3 -18.78 1.89 -15.73
N LYS A 4 -18.73 3.06 -16.39
CA LYS A 4 -19.49 3.34 -17.61
C LYS A 4 -18.81 2.77 -18.86
N ASN A 5 -17.59 2.23 -18.76
CA ASN A 5 -16.79 1.79 -19.91
C ASN A 5 -16.86 0.25 -20.11
N THR A 6 -18.03 -0.26 -20.49
CA THR A 6 -18.24 -1.71 -20.78
C THR A 6 -18.25 -2.05 -22.27
N HIS A 7 -18.15 -1.04 -23.15
CA HIS A 7 -18.15 -1.25 -24.59
C HIS A 7 -16.87 -1.97 -25.04
N GLY A 8 -17.00 -3.04 -25.84
CA GLY A 8 -15.86 -3.85 -26.30
C GLY A 8 -15.38 -4.93 -25.31
N THR A 9 -15.92 -4.99 -24.09
CA THR A 9 -15.51 -5.99 -23.07
C THR A 9 -15.87 -7.42 -23.47
N GLY A 10 -17.03 -7.63 -24.10
CA GLY A 10 -17.43 -8.93 -24.63
C GLY A 10 -16.49 -9.43 -25.74
N CYS A 11 -16.20 -8.58 -26.72
CA CYS A 11 -15.26 -8.91 -27.80
C CYS A 11 -13.84 -9.17 -27.27
N THR A 12 -13.38 -8.36 -26.31
CA THR A 12 -12.06 -8.54 -25.67
C THR A 12 -12.00 -9.86 -24.88
N PHE A 13 -13.06 -10.20 -24.15
CA PHE A 13 -13.17 -11.44 -23.40
C PHE A 13 -13.18 -12.66 -24.33
N SER A 14 -14.01 -12.64 -25.38
CA SER A 14 -14.08 -13.72 -26.37
C SER A 14 -12.77 -13.89 -27.14
N ALA A 15 -12.11 -12.79 -27.53
CA ALA A 15 -10.81 -12.83 -28.19
C ALA A 15 -9.73 -13.43 -27.25
N ALA A 16 -9.69 -13.03 -25.98
CA ALA A 16 -8.75 -13.57 -25.01
C ALA A 16 -8.96 -15.08 -24.76
N ILE A 17 -10.21 -15.56 -24.73
CA ILE A 17 -10.51 -17.00 -24.65
C ILE A 17 -9.98 -17.71 -25.89
N ALA A 18 -10.30 -17.21 -27.10
CA ALA A 18 -9.87 -17.82 -28.35
C ALA A 18 -8.34 -17.93 -28.45
N THR A 19 -7.61 -16.87 -28.08
CA THR A 19 -6.13 -16.88 -28.06
C THR A 19 -5.59 -17.92 -27.09
N LYS A 20 -6.11 -18.00 -25.85
CA LYS A 20 -5.60 -18.94 -24.85
C LYS A 20 -5.94 -20.39 -25.18
N LEU A 21 -7.08 -20.65 -25.82
CA LEU A 21 -7.38 -21.97 -26.37
C LEU A 21 -6.44 -22.33 -27.53
N ALA A 22 -6.11 -21.37 -28.40
CA ALA A 22 -5.15 -21.59 -29.50
C ALA A 22 -3.72 -21.86 -29.00
N GLU A 23 -3.35 -21.34 -27.83
CA GLU A 23 -2.09 -21.66 -27.12
C GLU A 23 -2.12 -23.05 -26.43
N GLY A 24 -3.22 -23.81 -26.56
CA GLY A 24 -3.36 -25.15 -25.97
C GLY A 24 -3.75 -25.19 -24.50
N LYS A 25 -4.24 -24.07 -23.93
CA LYS A 25 -4.74 -24.05 -22.54
C LYS A 25 -6.07 -24.77 -22.42
N SER A 26 -6.34 -25.30 -21.22
CA SER A 26 -7.66 -25.86 -20.91
C SER A 26 -8.75 -24.78 -20.97
N VAL A 27 -10.01 -25.18 -21.21
CA VAL A 27 -11.15 -24.25 -21.23
C VAL A 27 -11.23 -23.44 -19.93
N PHE A 28 -11.02 -24.09 -18.79
CA PHE A 28 -11.05 -23.43 -17.49
C PHE A 28 -9.96 -22.36 -17.37
N GLU A 29 -8.71 -22.68 -17.73
CA GLU A 29 -7.60 -21.72 -17.70
C GLU A 29 -7.82 -20.56 -18.69
N ALA A 30 -8.26 -20.86 -19.91
CA ALA A 30 -8.53 -19.85 -20.93
C ALA A 30 -9.60 -18.84 -20.46
N VAL A 31 -10.71 -19.33 -19.89
CA VAL A 31 -11.76 -18.48 -19.34
C VAL A 31 -11.28 -17.69 -18.12
N LYS A 32 -10.50 -18.31 -17.23
CA LYS A 32 -9.92 -17.64 -16.06
C LYS A 32 -9.00 -16.50 -16.48
N THR A 33 -8.06 -16.75 -17.39
CA THR A 33 -7.12 -15.73 -17.90
C THR A 33 -7.85 -14.64 -18.68
N ALA A 34 -8.85 -14.98 -19.50
CA ALA A 34 -9.67 -13.98 -20.19
C ALA A 34 -10.44 -13.08 -19.23
N LYS A 35 -10.94 -13.64 -18.12
CA LYS A 35 -11.64 -12.88 -17.06
C LYS A 35 -10.68 -11.93 -16.36
N GLU A 36 -9.48 -12.40 -16.02
CA GLU A 36 -8.42 -11.57 -15.42
C GLU A 36 -8.01 -10.44 -16.37
N TYR A 37 -7.78 -10.76 -17.66
CA TYR A 37 -7.41 -9.79 -18.70
C TYR A 37 -8.49 -8.72 -18.93
N THR A 38 -9.75 -9.14 -19.07
CA THR A 38 -10.87 -8.22 -19.28
C THR A 38 -11.13 -7.37 -18.05
N THR A 39 -10.98 -7.95 -16.85
CA THR A 39 -11.07 -7.20 -15.59
C THR A 39 -9.97 -6.14 -15.50
N ALA A 40 -8.73 -6.47 -15.90
CA ALA A 40 -7.65 -5.51 -15.99
C ALA A 40 -7.94 -4.42 -17.04
N ALA A 41 -8.38 -4.78 -18.25
CA ALA A 41 -8.71 -3.84 -19.32
C ALA A 41 -9.83 -2.85 -18.93
N ILE A 42 -10.81 -3.29 -18.13
CA ILE A 42 -11.86 -2.43 -17.57
C ILE A 42 -11.29 -1.49 -16.50
N ARG A 43 -10.44 -2.00 -15.61
CA ARG A 43 -9.82 -1.22 -14.52
C ARG A 43 -8.87 -0.14 -15.03
N PHE A 44 -8.10 -0.46 -16.07
CA PHE A 44 -7.17 0.46 -16.74
C PHE A 44 -7.78 1.11 -18.00
N SER A 45 -9.11 1.17 -18.09
CA SER A 45 -9.78 1.84 -19.21
C SER A 45 -9.44 3.33 -19.20
N LEU A 46 -9.01 3.83 -20.36
CA LEU A 46 -8.65 5.23 -20.54
C LEU A 46 -9.94 6.05 -20.71
N ASN A 47 -10.16 7.06 -19.87
CA ASN A 47 -11.21 8.05 -20.11
C ASN A 47 -10.74 9.03 -21.20
N ILE A 48 -10.86 8.62 -22.46
CA ILE A 48 -10.64 9.48 -23.63
C ILE A 48 -11.98 9.74 -24.32
N GLY A 49 -12.38 11.02 -24.38
CA GLY A 49 -13.60 11.49 -25.06
C GLY A 49 -14.85 11.52 -24.20
N GLY A 50 -15.85 12.31 -24.63
CA GLY A 50 -17.14 12.51 -23.93
C GLY A 50 -18.14 11.35 -24.08
N GLY A 51 -17.67 10.10 -24.21
CA GLY A 51 -18.49 8.91 -24.45
C GLY A 51 -17.97 7.64 -23.73
N HIS A 52 -18.45 6.45 -24.14
CA HIS A 52 -18.00 5.16 -23.59
C HIS A 52 -16.62 4.77 -24.15
N GLY A 53 -15.56 4.93 -23.35
CA GLY A 53 -14.17 4.71 -23.78
C GLY A 53 -13.83 3.23 -24.04
N PRO A 54 -12.96 2.91 -25.01
CA PRO A 54 -12.63 1.54 -25.41
C PRO A 54 -11.81 0.78 -24.35
N THR A 55 -11.90 -0.56 -24.39
CA THR A 55 -11.05 -1.45 -23.59
C THR A 55 -9.58 -1.33 -24.01
N ASN A 56 -8.69 -1.23 -23.02
CA ASN A 56 -7.28 -0.94 -23.28
C ASN A 56 -6.47 -2.24 -23.52
N HIS A 57 -6.23 -2.57 -24.79
CA HIS A 57 -5.42 -3.72 -25.18
C HIS A 57 -3.94 -3.65 -24.71
N LEU A 58 -3.44 -2.45 -24.35
CA LEU A 58 -2.11 -2.21 -23.80
C LEU A 58 -2.05 -2.29 -22.27
N ALA A 59 -3.11 -2.74 -21.60
CA ALA A 59 -3.18 -2.81 -20.14
C ALA A 59 -1.97 -3.52 -19.51
N HIS A 60 -1.41 -4.55 -20.17
CA HIS A 60 -0.22 -5.25 -19.68
C HIS A 60 1.04 -4.36 -19.70
N VAL A 61 1.29 -3.64 -20.80
CA VAL A 61 2.44 -2.74 -20.93
C VAL A 61 2.33 -1.56 -19.96
N LEU A 62 1.12 -1.02 -19.79
CA LEU A 62 0.86 0.03 -18.81
C LEU A 62 1.05 -0.48 -17.38
N GLN A 63 0.61 -1.69 -17.08
CA GLN A 63 0.82 -2.31 -15.77
C GLN A 63 2.32 -2.55 -15.48
N GLU A 64 3.10 -3.00 -16.46
CA GLU A 64 4.56 -3.13 -16.33
C GLU A 64 5.25 -1.78 -16.12
N SER A 65 4.85 -0.75 -16.87
CA SER A 65 5.36 0.62 -16.71
C SER A 65 5.07 1.16 -15.31
N GLU A 66 3.83 1.00 -14.82
CA GLU A 66 3.45 1.44 -13.46
C GLU A 66 4.20 0.66 -12.38
N ARG A 67 4.39 -0.66 -12.57
CA ARG A 67 5.20 -1.48 -11.65
C ARG A 67 6.64 -0.98 -11.59
N TYR A 68 7.25 -0.69 -12.74
CA TYR A 68 8.59 -0.13 -12.80
C TYR A 68 8.67 1.22 -12.06
N LYS A 69 7.74 2.15 -12.33
CA LYS A 69 7.67 3.45 -11.64
C LYS A 69 7.56 3.28 -10.13
N CYS A 70 6.69 2.39 -9.65
CA CYS A 70 6.54 2.12 -8.22
C CYS A 70 7.88 1.69 -7.57
N ILE A 71 8.61 0.78 -8.21
CA ILE A 71 9.91 0.32 -7.72
C ILE A 71 10.92 1.46 -7.71
N GLN A 72 11.01 2.27 -8.77
CA GLN A 72 11.95 3.41 -8.81
C GLN A 72 11.63 4.47 -7.75
N MET A 73 10.35 4.78 -7.54
CA MET A 73 9.94 5.73 -6.49
C MET A 73 10.28 5.22 -5.09
N LEU A 74 10.09 3.93 -4.82
CA LEU A 74 10.50 3.32 -3.55
C LEU A 74 12.02 3.35 -3.37
N LYS A 75 12.79 3.01 -4.40
CA LYS A 75 14.27 3.08 -4.36
C LYS A 75 14.76 4.48 -4.05
N ALA A 76 14.23 5.49 -4.74
CA ALA A 76 14.57 6.89 -4.49
C ALA A 76 14.23 7.32 -3.07
N ALA A 77 13.05 6.93 -2.56
CA ALA A 77 12.63 7.24 -1.19
C ALA A 77 13.52 6.55 -0.14
N LEU A 78 13.91 5.29 -0.36
CA LEU A 78 14.84 4.56 0.52
C LEU A 78 16.23 5.20 0.54
N GLN A 79 16.73 5.66 -0.61
CA GLN A 79 18.01 6.35 -0.68
C GLN A 79 18.00 7.62 0.17
N ARG A 80 16.90 8.39 0.13
CA ARG A 80 16.73 9.59 0.96
C ARG A 80 16.65 9.24 2.46
N LEU A 81 15.87 8.22 2.81
CA LEU A 81 15.77 7.75 4.20
C LEU A 81 17.13 7.32 4.76
N ASN A 82 17.92 6.57 3.98
CA ASN A 82 19.25 6.13 4.38
C ASN A 82 20.24 7.30 4.52
N ALA A 83 20.15 8.31 3.63
CA ALA A 83 21.02 9.49 3.68
C ALA A 83 20.79 10.34 4.95
N GLU A 84 19.56 10.38 5.47
CA GLU A 84 19.16 11.18 6.63
C GLU A 84 19.35 10.46 7.99
N LYS A 85 19.89 9.24 7.96
CA LYS A 85 20.21 8.42 9.15
C LYS A 85 19.03 8.28 10.10
N CYS A 86 17.90 7.79 9.59
CA CYS A 86 16.66 7.67 10.36
C CYS A 86 16.60 6.40 11.23
N GLY A 87 17.71 5.91 11.77
CA GLY A 87 17.72 4.69 12.61
C GLY A 87 16.90 4.83 13.90
N ASN A 88 16.76 6.05 14.43
CA ASN A 88 16.05 6.36 15.67
C ASN A 88 14.52 6.13 15.64
N ILE A 89 13.92 6.03 14.45
CA ILE A 89 12.48 5.79 14.28
C ILE A 89 12.15 4.33 13.90
N ILE A 90 13.14 3.45 13.80
CA ILE A 90 12.93 2.04 13.42
C ILE A 90 12.59 1.20 14.67
N PRO A 91 11.49 0.41 14.67
CA PRO A 91 11.10 -0.44 15.80
C PRO A 91 11.93 -1.73 15.87
N GLU A 92 11.75 -2.52 16.93
CA GLU A 92 12.44 -3.81 17.08
C GLU A 92 12.02 -4.80 16.00
N VAL A 93 10.73 -4.83 15.65
CA VAL A 93 10.22 -5.61 14.51
C VAL A 93 10.58 -5.04 13.14
N GLN A 94 11.41 -3.98 13.09
CA GLN A 94 11.86 -3.31 11.88
C GLN A 94 10.75 -2.57 11.11
N SER A 95 11.15 -1.63 10.26
CA SER A 95 10.22 -0.84 9.45
C SER A 95 10.04 -1.45 8.06
N ASN A 96 8.93 -1.16 7.41
CA ASN A 96 8.74 -1.46 6.02
C ASN A 96 7.97 -0.32 5.36
N LEU A 97 8.34 -0.01 4.13
CA LEU A 97 7.74 1.04 3.31
C LEU A 97 7.09 0.33 2.11
N GLY A 98 5.82 0.62 1.84
CA GLY A 98 5.13 0.01 0.71
C GLY A 98 4.44 1.04 -0.16
N TYR A 99 4.29 0.69 -1.43
CA TYR A 99 3.61 1.51 -2.42
C TYR A 99 2.79 0.66 -3.38
N ALA A 100 1.50 0.96 -3.45
CA ALA A 100 0.52 0.24 -4.25
C ALA A 100 0.43 0.77 -5.68
N LEU A 101 0.06 -0.09 -6.62
CA LEU A 101 -0.42 0.33 -7.93
C LEU A 101 -1.74 1.13 -7.80
N PRO A 102 -2.08 2.01 -8.77
CA PRO A 102 -3.32 2.83 -8.76
C PRO A 102 -4.63 2.07 -8.52
N TYR A 103 -4.69 0.77 -8.84
CA TYR A 103 -5.88 -0.08 -8.67
C TYR A 103 -5.58 -1.37 -7.91
N ALA A 104 -4.65 -1.30 -6.95
CA ALA A 104 -4.26 -2.46 -6.15
C ALA A 104 -5.47 -3.05 -5.41
N CYS A 105 -5.61 -4.37 -5.52
CA CYS A 105 -6.70 -5.12 -4.86
C CYS A 105 -6.17 -6.26 -3.98
N LYS A 106 -4.90 -6.62 -4.14
CA LYS A 106 -4.25 -7.74 -3.45
C LYS A 106 -2.81 -7.39 -3.12
N ALA A 107 -2.18 -8.18 -2.25
CA ALA A 107 -0.83 -7.90 -1.76
C ALA A 107 0.21 -7.90 -2.89
N GLU A 108 -0.02 -8.67 -3.96
CA GLU A 108 0.86 -8.76 -5.13
C GLU A 108 0.83 -7.49 -6.01
N ASP A 109 -0.13 -6.60 -5.78
CA ASP A 109 -0.22 -5.29 -6.43
C ASP A 109 0.54 -4.21 -5.65
N ILE A 110 1.20 -4.58 -4.54
CA ILE A 110 1.90 -3.68 -3.64
C ILE A 110 3.37 -4.04 -3.60
N ALA A 111 4.22 -3.07 -3.91
CA ALA A 111 5.66 -3.19 -3.73
C ALA A 111 6.03 -2.82 -2.30
N ALA A 112 6.92 -3.59 -1.69
CA ALA A 112 7.48 -3.32 -0.36
C ALA A 112 8.91 -3.86 -0.29
N ILE A 113 9.61 -3.70 0.84
CA ILE A 113 10.99 -4.14 0.99
C ILE A 113 11.03 -5.57 1.55
N PRO A 114 11.55 -6.56 0.79
CA PRO A 114 11.84 -7.90 1.31
C PRO A 114 12.92 -7.81 2.39
N GLY A 115 12.72 -8.51 3.51
CA GLY A 115 13.65 -8.43 4.64
C GLY A 115 13.59 -7.12 5.44
N ARG A 116 12.67 -6.20 5.09
CA ARG A 116 12.39 -4.95 5.81
C ARG A 116 13.58 -3.96 5.82
N ILE A 117 13.35 -2.80 6.44
CA ILE A 117 14.31 -1.73 6.69
C ILE A 117 14.85 -1.93 8.10
N ILE A 118 16.12 -2.29 8.21
CA ILE A 118 16.79 -2.61 9.48
C ILE A 118 17.56 -1.41 10.02
N ARG A 119 17.62 -1.31 11.35
CA ARG A 119 18.44 -0.32 12.07
C ARG A 119 19.86 -0.84 12.29
N ILE A 120 20.86 -0.03 11.96
CA ILE A 120 22.27 -0.28 12.27
C ILE A 120 22.84 0.98 12.93
N GLY A 121 22.78 1.04 14.27
CA GLY A 121 23.08 2.27 15.00
C GLY A 121 22.10 3.38 14.60
N GLU A 122 22.61 4.48 14.07
CA GLU A 122 21.81 5.58 13.53
C GLU A 122 21.41 5.39 12.07
N ASP A 123 22.02 4.43 11.37
CA ASP A 123 21.76 4.20 9.96
C ASP A 123 20.59 3.24 9.74
N THR A 124 20.01 3.33 8.54
CA THR A 124 19.04 2.37 8.03
C THR A 124 19.62 1.61 6.84
N ARG A 125 19.32 0.32 6.74
CA ARG A 125 19.69 -0.49 5.58
C ARG A 125 18.58 -1.41 5.13
N THR A 126 18.65 -1.84 3.88
CA THR A 126 17.79 -2.87 3.29
C THR A 126 18.67 -3.96 2.70
N LEU A 127 18.24 -5.22 2.80
CA LEU A 127 18.98 -6.36 2.26
C LEU A 127 18.72 -6.57 0.77
N CYS A 128 17.52 -6.22 0.32
CA CYS A 128 17.06 -6.45 -1.04
C CYS A 128 16.40 -5.18 -1.60
N ASP A 129 16.36 -5.11 -2.92
CA ASP A 129 15.53 -4.14 -3.63
C ASP A 129 14.03 -4.35 -3.34
N PRO A 130 13.20 -3.30 -3.43
CA PRO A 130 11.76 -3.44 -3.34
C PRO A 130 11.21 -4.45 -4.35
N SER A 131 10.20 -5.21 -3.94
CA SER A 131 9.50 -6.14 -4.83
C SER A 131 8.03 -6.24 -4.48
N PHE A 132 7.23 -6.64 -5.47
CA PHE A 132 5.79 -6.79 -5.32
C PHE A 132 5.43 -8.04 -4.52
N GLY A 133 4.45 -7.92 -3.62
CA GLY A 133 4.03 -9.01 -2.74
C GLY A 133 4.98 -9.28 -1.57
N ALA A 134 6.00 -8.43 -1.35
CA ALA A 134 7.02 -8.64 -0.33
C ALA A 134 6.53 -8.53 1.12
N SER A 135 5.41 -7.84 1.37
CA SER A 135 4.91 -7.60 2.73
C SER A 135 3.39 -7.64 2.80
N ARG A 136 2.85 -8.69 3.44
CA ARG A 136 1.40 -8.80 3.72
C ARG A 136 0.92 -7.76 4.73
N HIS A 137 1.76 -7.42 5.71
CA HIS A 137 1.41 -6.46 6.76
C HIS A 137 1.21 -5.05 6.18
N ILE A 138 2.21 -4.52 5.47
CA ILE A 138 2.10 -3.20 4.83
C ILE A 138 1.03 -3.21 3.73
N ALA A 139 0.93 -4.29 2.96
CA ALA A 139 -0.13 -4.42 1.97
C ALA A 139 -1.52 -4.28 2.59
N SER A 140 -1.75 -4.87 3.78
CA SER A 140 -3.03 -4.75 4.47
C SER A 140 -3.35 -3.31 4.86
N ILE A 141 -2.35 -2.53 5.30
CA ILE A 141 -2.52 -1.12 5.67
C ILE A 141 -2.95 -0.30 4.47
N ILE A 142 -2.19 -0.42 3.37
CA ILE A 142 -2.42 0.35 2.15
C ILE A 142 -3.75 -0.04 1.52
N LEU A 143 -4.07 -1.33 1.43
CA LEU A 143 -5.35 -1.79 0.87
C LEU A 143 -6.55 -1.30 1.70
N SER A 144 -6.47 -1.32 3.03
CA SER A 144 -7.52 -0.76 3.88
C SER A 144 -7.69 0.75 3.65
N THR A 145 -6.59 1.49 3.58
CA THR A 145 -6.60 2.94 3.33
C THR A 145 -7.21 3.28 1.96
N MET A 146 -6.84 2.52 0.92
CA MET A 146 -7.33 2.71 -0.45
C MET A 146 -8.83 2.47 -0.62
N LYS A 147 -9.51 1.76 0.30
CA LYS A 147 -10.97 1.62 0.30
C LYS A 147 -11.67 2.97 0.48
N TYR A 148 -11.06 3.87 1.25
CA TYR A 148 -11.61 5.18 1.60
C TYR A 148 -11.09 6.27 0.66
N ASN A 149 -9.81 6.21 0.28
CA ASN A 149 -9.25 7.12 -0.70
C ASN A 149 -8.18 6.43 -1.57
N VAL A 150 -8.46 6.28 -2.87
CA VAL A 150 -7.60 5.59 -3.84
C VAL A 150 -6.26 6.29 -4.11
N ASP A 151 -6.12 7.57 -3.76
CA ASP A 151 -4.88 8.31 -3.94
C ASP A 151 -3.83 7.97 -2.87
N TYR A 152 -4.26 7.48 -1.70
CA TYR A 152 -3.38 7.12 -0.59
C TYR A 152 -2.83 5.70 -0.76
N ARG A 153 -1.75 5.62 -1.54
CA ARG A 153 -1.16 4.35 -1.99
C ARG A 153 0.11 3.97 -1.27
N CYS A 154 0.58 4.77 -0.30
CA CYS A 154 1.84 4.55 0.38
C CYS A 154 1.66 4.51 1.90
N ALA A 155 2.39 3.61 2.55
CA ALA A 155 2.45 3.57 4.00
C ALA A 155 3.81 3.08 4.48
N MET A 156 4.23 3.56 5.65
CA MET A 156 5.41 3.09 6.36
C MET A 156 5.09 2.87 7.84
N ASN A 157 5.56 1.77 8.41
CA ASN A 157 5.48 1.55 9.86
C ASN A 157 6.76 2.02 10.55
N ILE A 158 6.63 2.75 11.65
CA ILE A 158 7.73 3.30 12.46
C ILE A 158 7.47 3.02 13.95
N ARG A 159 8.54 3.09 14.74
CA ARG A 159 8.51 2.86 16.18
C ARG A 159 7.53 3.80 16.86
N PHE A 160 6.79 3.28 17.82
CA PHE A 160 5.94 4.07 18.70
C PHE A 160 6.72 4.59 19.91
N SER A 161 6.44 5.84 20.26
CA SER A 161 6.76 6.47 21.54
C SER A 161 5.87 7.69 21.70
N GLU A 162 5.52 8.05 22.93
CA GLU A 162 4.72 9.25 23.20
C GLU A 162 5.41 10.53 22.73
N ASP A 163 6.75 10.58 22.75
CA ASP A 163 7.54 11.70 22.21
C ASP A 163 7.34 11.85 20.71
N ILE A 164 7.40 10.76 19.95
CA ILE A 164 7.12 10.77 18.51
C ILE A 164 5.69 11.26 18.23
N ILE A 165 4.69 10.83 19.00
CA ILE A 165 3.31 11.31 18.82
C ILE A 165 3.21 12.82 19.08
N SER A 166 3.87 13.31 20.14
CA SER A 166 3.92 14.74 20.46
C SER A 166 4.58 15.56 19.35
N ILE A 167 5.69 15.05 18.79
CA ILE A 167 6.37 15.63 17.62
C ILE A 167 5.46 15.65 16.40
N CYS A 168 4.70 14.58 16.16
CA CYS A 168 3.79 14.53 15.02
C CYS A 168 2.71 15.61 15.12
N MET A 169 2.17 15.81 16.32
CA MET A 169 1.19 16.87 16.57
C MET A 169 1.80 18.27 16.45
N SER A 170 3.04 18.49 16.91
CA SER A 170 3.72 19.79 16.81
C SER A 170 4.08 20.16 15.36
N LEU A 171 4.40 19.16 14.54
CA LEU A 171 4.62 19.31 13.09
C LEU A 171 3.32 19.55 12.30
N GLY A 172 2.15 19.47 12.96
CA GLY A 172 0.85 19.73 12.36
C GLY A 172 0.27 18.56 11.56
N PHE A 173 0.73 17.33 11.78
CA PHE A 173 0.16 16.14 11.15
C PHE A 173 -1.20 15.78 11.77
N ASP A 174 -2.15 15.30 10.95
CA ASP A 174 -3.39 14.71 11.47
C ASP A 174 -3.08 13.33 12.05
N VAL A 175 -3.16 13.19 13.37
CA VAL A 175 -2.84 11.98 14.11
C VAL A 175 -4.11 11.36 14.66
N ASP A 176 -4.28 10.06 14.43
CA ASP A 176 -5.38 9.28 14.97
C ASP A 176 -4.89 7.94 15.55
N ASN A 177 -5.76 7.25 16.28
CA ASN A 177 -5.43 5.99 16.92
C ASN A 177 -6.60 5.03 17.02
N PHE A 178 -6.28 3.76 17.22
CA PHE A 178 -7.25 2.75 17.62
C PHE A 178 -6.70 1.92 18.77
N ASP A 179 -7.61 1.46 19.63
CA ASP A 179 -7.29 0.51 20.68
C ASP A 179 -7.62 -0.92 20.20
N ARG A 180 -6.72 -1.86 20.50
CA ARG A 180 -6.93 -3.28 20.15
C ARG A 180 -7.88 -3.98 21.11
N SER A 181 -8.08 -3.43 22.31
CA SER A 181 -9.06 -3.96 23.28
C SER A 181 -10.51 -3.81 22.80
N ASP A 182 -10.77 -2.78 22.00
CA ASP A 182 -12.07 -2.52 21.35
C ASP A 182 -12.37 -3.49 20.17
N GLU A 183 -11.42 -4.36 19.81
CA GLU A 183 -11.58 -5.31 18.71
C GLU A 183 -12.62 -6.39 19.08
N PRO A 184 -13.65 -6.62 18.23
CA PRO A 184 -14.60 -7.70 18.44
C PRO A 184 -13.92 -9.07 18.49
N ASP A 185 -14.37 -9.94 19.40
CA ASP A 185 -13.73 -11.25 19.62
C ASP A 185 -13.76 -12.17 18.38
N ASP A 186 -14.75 -11.99 17.50
CA ASP A 186 -14.91 -12.74 16.25
C ASP A 186 -13.79 -12.45 15.22
N THR A 187 -13.15 -11.27 15.33
CA THR A 187 -12.03 -10.83 14.47
C THR A 187 -10.64 -11.19 15.03
N LYS A 188 -10.51 -11.38 16.35
CA LYS A 188 -9.23 -11.67 17.02
C LYS A 188 -8.62 -13.01 16.59
N SER A 189 -9.45 -13.97 16.18
CA SER A 189 -9.03 -15.35 15.83
C SER A 189 -8.36 -15.47 14.45
N LYS A 190 -8.43 -14.43 13.59
CA LYS A 190 -7.87 -14.45 12.23
C LYS A 190 -6.67 -13.52 12.13
N GLU A 191 -5.46 -14.08 12.04
CA GLU A 191 -4.23 -13.31 11.82
C GLU A 191 -4.37 -12.36 10.63
N GLY A 192 -4.07 -11.08 10.85
CA GLY A 192 -4.14 -10.02 9.84
C GLY A 192 -5.49 -9.30 9.71
N TYR A 193 -6.57 -9.77 10.35
CA TYR A 193 -7.86 -9.06 10.37
C TYR A 193 -7.90 -7.91 11.39
N SER A 194 -7.22 -8.08 12.53
CA SER A 194 -7.05 -7.05 13.57
C SER A 194 -6.54 -5.71 13.02
N LEU A 195 -5.60 -5.75 12.08
CA LEU A 195 -5.04 -4.54 11.47
C LEU A 195 -6.03 -3.85 10.51
N LYS A 196 -6.77 -4.65 9.73
CA LYS A 196 -7.78 -4.13 8.80
C LYS A 196 -8.90 -3.46 9.58
N TRP A 197 -9.36 -4.12 10.64
CA TRP A 197 -10.38 -3.56 11.53
C TRP A 197 -9.91 -2.26 12.18
N GLY A 198 -8.70 -2.20 12.73
CA GLY A 198 -8.20 -0.98 13.38
C GLY A 198 -8.07 0.22 12.45
N ILE A 199 -7.69 0.00 11.19
CA ILE A 199 -7.65 1.09 10.20
C ILE A 199 -9.07 1.46 9.75
N ASP A 200 -9.91 0.47 9.48
CA ASP A 200 -11.29 0.71 9.05
C ASP A 200 -12.10 1.42 10.17
N SER A 201 -11.82 1.18 11.46
CA SER A 201 -12.49 1.82 12.61
C SER A 201 -12.13 3.30 12.77
N VAL A 202 -10.92 3.69 12.39
CA VAL A 202 -10.48 5.10 12.32
C VAL A 202 -11.08 5.77 11.08
N LEU A 203 -10.88 5.17 9.91
CA LEU A 203 -11.24 5.79 8.63
C LEU A 203 -12.75 5.87 8.39
N SER A 204 -13.55 4.96 8.95
CA SER A 204 -15.02 5.01 8.86
C SER A 204 -15.65 6.21 9.57
N LYS A 205 -14.95 6.79 10.55
CA LYS A 205 -15.45 7.92 11.35
C LYS A 205 -15.01 9.28 10.80
N LYS A 206 -14.09 9.31 9.83
CA LYS A 206 -13.49 10.54 9.28
C LYS A 206 -13.85 10.74 7.81
N ASN A 207 -13.90 12.02 7.41
CA ASN A 207 -14.06 12.42 6.00
C ASN A 207 -12.73 12.51 5.24
N SER A 208 -11.60 12.41 5.94
CA SER A 208 -10.24 12.51 5.39
C SER A 208 -9.35 11.39 5.95
N ILE A 209 -8.31 11.03 5.18
CA ILE A 209 -7.29 10.09 5.65
C ILE A 209 -6.30 10.87 6.54
N PRO A 210 -6.10 10.48 7.81
CA PRO A 210 -5.09 11.08 8.66
C PRO A 210 -3.69 10.78 8.12
N ASP A 211 -2.73 11.64 8.42
CA ASP A 211 -1.34 11.40 8.06
C ASP A 211 -0.76 10.23 8.86
N ILE A 212 -1.24 10.04 10.09
CA ILE A 212 -0.68 9.08 11.04
C ILE A 212 -1.78 8.31 11.75
N ILE A 213 -1.63 6.99 11.82
CA ILE A 213 -2.47 6.10 12.64
C ILE A 213 -1.56 5.28 13.55
N PHE A 214 -1.77 5.36 14.87
CA PHE A 214 -1.00 4.57 15.84
C PHE A 214 -1.85 3.61 16.67
N ASP A 215 -1.20 2.61 17.26
CA ASP A 215 -1.76 1.75 18.30
C ASP A 215 -0.74 1.54 19.43
N ARG A 216 -1.24 1.41 20.66
CA ARG A 216 -0.42 1.21 21.86
C ARG A 216 -0.03 -0.27 22.08
N GLY A 217 -0.13 -1.11 21.05
CA GLY A 217 0.16 -2.53 21.16
C GLY A 217 -0.91 -3.28 21.94
N ASP A 218 -0.63 -4.55 22.20
CA ASP A 218 -1.44 -5.47 23.03
C ASP A 218 -0.52 -6.63 23.48
N LEU A 219 -1.02 -7.60 24.25
CA LEU A 219 -0.23 -8.74 24.69
C LEU A 219 0.42 -9.46 23.50
N GLY A 220 1.76 -9.40 23.42
CA GLY A 220 2.55 -9.98 22.33
C GLY A 220 2.57 -9.17 21.01
N LYS A 221 2.02 -7.95 20.99
CA LYS A 221 2.04 -7.04 19.83
C LYS A 221 2.73 -5.73 20.20
N GLU A 222 3.86 -5.44 19.55
CA GLU A 222 4.59 -4.18 19.74
C GLU A 222 3.72 -2.97 19.33
N PRO A 223 3.69 -1.90 20.13
CA PRO A 223 3.09 -0.62 19.74
C PRO A 223 3.69 -0.09 18.43
N MET A 224 2.87 0.54 17.58
CA MET A 224 3.30 0.90 16.23
C MET A 224 2.64 2.18 15.73
N ILE A 225 3.42 2.99 15.02
CA ILE A 225 2.94 4.16 14.28
C ILE A 225 2.94 3.82 12.79
N ARG A 226 1.87 4.18 12.08
CA ARG A 226 1.73 4.01 10.63
C ARG A 226 1.60 5.38 9.99
N VAL A 227 2.59 5.74 9.19
CA VAL A 227 2.60 6.97 8.41
C VAL A 227 1.98 6.68 7.05
N LEU A 228 0.93 7.41 6.70
CA LEU A 228 0.18 7.27 5.46
C LEU A 228 0.51 8.42 4.50
N GLY A 229 0.44 8.14 3.21
CA GLY A 229 0.66 9.17 2.20
C GLY A 229 0.29 8.72 0.80
N LYS A 230 0.35 9.66 -0.13
CA LYS A 230 -0.04 9.45 -1.53
C LYS A 230 1.05 8.72 -2.32
N ASN A 231 2.31 8.95 -1.97
CA ASN A 231 3.47 8.40 -2.66
C ASN A 231 4.67 8.22 -1.70
N PRO A 232 5.74 7.50 -2.12
CA PRO A 232 6.91 7.25 -1.28
C PRO A 232 7.64 8.50 -0.80
N SER A 233 7.68 9.58 -1.59
CA SER A 233 8.32 10.83 -1.16
C SER A 233 7.56 11.45 -0.01
N ASP A 234 6.24 11.61 -0.17
CA ASP A 234 5.34 12.17 0.86
C ASP A 234 5.50 11.46 2.21
N VAL A 235 5.49 10.11 2.21
CA VAL A 235 5.68 9.34 3.45
C VAL A 235 7.08 9.50 4.03
N VAL A 236 8.13 9.43 3.21
CA VAL A 236 9.51 9.56 3.68
C VAL A 236 9.82 10.98 4.16
N ASP A 237 9.24 12.01 3.54
CA ASP A 237 9.35 13.41 3.96
C ASP A 237 8.80 13.60 5.38
N LYS A 238 7.60 13.06 5.66
CA LYS A 238 7.02 13.06 7.01
C LYS A 238 7.93 12.34 8.02
N VAL A 239 8.40 11.15 7.66
CA VAL A 239 9.27 10.33 8.51
C VAL A 239 10.60 11.02 8.83
N ILE A 240 11.22 11.66 7.83
CA ILE A 240 12.48 12.40 8.03
C ILE A 240 12.25 13.59 8.97
N SER A 241 11.17 14.35 8.79
CA SER A 241 10.83 15.47 9.67
C SER A 241 10.67 15.02 11.13
N ILE A 242 9.94 13.91 11.35
CA ILE A 242 9.79 13.30 12.68
C ILE A 242 11.15 12.88 13.25
N SER A 243 11.98 12.21 12.44
CA SER A 243 13.30 11.73 12.85
C SER A 243 14.24 12.86 13.25
N LYS A 244 14.21 13.99 12.53
CA LYS A 244 15.04 15.17 12.81
C LYS A 244 14.64 15.86 14.10
N GLU A 245 13.35 16.04 14.34
CA GLU A 245 12.86 16.66 15.57
C GLU A 245 13.17 15.80 16.80
N LEU A 246 13.05 14.47 16.66
CA LEU A 246 13.39 13.52 17.72
C LEU A 246 14.88 13.50 18.07
N LYS A 247 15.78 13.88 17.15
CA LYS A 247 17.21 14.02 17.44
C LYS A 247 17.55 15.32 18.18
N THR A 248 16.65 16.29 18.13
CA THR A 248 16.82 17.63 18.70
C THR A 248 16.15 17.78 20.06
N SER A 249 15.17 16.90 20.35
CA SER A 249 14.48 16.77 21.64
C SER A 249 15.31 15.99 22.65
#